data_AF-T1BWY6-F1
#
_entry.id   AF-T1BWY6-F1
#
_cell.length_a   1.000
_cell.length_b   1.000
_cell.length_c   1.000
_cell.angle_alpha   90.00
_cell.angle_beta   90.00
_cell.angle_gamma   90.00
#
_symmetry.space_group_name_H-M   'P 1'
#
loop_
_entity.id
_entity.type
_entity.pdbx_description
1 polymer ?
#
loop_
_entity_poly.entity_id
_entity_poly.type
_entity_poly.pdbx_seq_one_letter_code
_entity_poly.pdbx_strand_id
1 'polypeptide(L)'
;MQGGLWYYHFYGYAQMVYGTGALTLPVAQNLDLSLAFQALHEWSSAGNLIHTRVSGTVYGASLGFGSSGNRLTLSYDQIPVNPAVFHAGDLVSPYSAGYATDPLFTTSMIAGLVEKASGQAAKLGWSYFVGHTLRFILSEASYWTAPAFPDTHETDLDVTWYVPGRLRG
;
A
#
# COMPACT_ATOMS: atom_id res chain seq x y z
N MET A 1 -10.16 -16.33 -6.80
CA MET A 1 -10.05 -14.89 -7.12
C MET A 1 -10.86 -14.14 -6.08
N GLN A 2 -10.31 -13.05 -5.56
CA GLN A 2 -10.98 -12.17 -4.60
C GLN A 2 -10.84 -10.75 -5.10
N GLY A 3 -11.81 -9.89 -4.81
CA GLY A 3 -11.76 -8.49 -5.21
C GLY A 3 -12.85 -7.71 -4.49
N GLY A 4 -12.70 -6.40 -4.50
CA GLY A 4 -13.65 -5.49 -3.88
C GLY A 4 -13.69 -4.16 -4.60
N LEU A 5 -14.79 -3.46 -4.41
CA LEU A 5 -15.03 -2.13 -4.95
C LEU A 5 -15.69 -1.30 -3.86
N TRP A 6 -15.13 -0.13 -3.60
CA TRP A 6 -15.60 0.80 -2.59
C TRP A 6 -15.79 2.18 -3.19
N TYR A 7 -16.78 2.89 -2.66
CA TYR A 7 -17.00 4.29 -2.94
C TYR A 7 -16.96 5.04 -1.61
N TYR A 8 -16.22 6.14 -1.58
CA TYR A 8 -16.09 7.03 -0.43
C TYR A 8 -16.51 8.43 -0.82
N HIS A 9 -17.19 9.10 0.11
CA HIS A 9 -17.55 10.50 -0.03
C HIS A 9 -17.05 11.25 1.21
N PHE A 10 -15.98 12.02 1.02
CA PHE A 10 -15.45 12.93 2.02
C PHE A 10 -16.14 14.29 1.84
N TYR A 11 -17.17 14.52 2.67
CA TYR A 11 -18.01 15.72 2.59
C TYR A 11 -17.18 17.00 2.65
N GLY A 12 -17.33 17.87 1.66
CA GLY A 12 -16.58 19.13 1.57
C GLY A 12 -15.11 18.98 1.17
N TYR A 13 -14.65 17.80 0.76
CA TYR A 13 -13.27 17.57 0.31
C TYR A 13 -13.26 16.86 -1.06
N ALA A 14 -13.37 15.53 -1.06
CA ALA A 14 -13.23 14.69 -2.24
C ALA A 14 -14.17 13.48 -2.24
N GLN A 15 -14.33 12.85 -3.39
CA GLN A 15 -15.01 11.56 -3.58
C GLN A 15 -14.04 10.61 -4.22
N MET A 16 -14.14 9.33 -3.90
CA MET A 16 -13.18 8.34 -4.31
C MET A 16 -13.85 7.03 -4.66
N VAL A 17 -13.43 6.43 -5.75
CA VAL A 17 -13.70 5.02 -6.05
C VAL A 17 -12.39 4.25 -5.94
N TYR A 18 -12.42 3.12 -5.24
CA TYR A 18 -11.27 2.27 -5.03
C TYR A 18 -11.64 0.83 -5.33
N GLY A 19 -10.83 0.14 -6.13
CA GLY A 19 -11.05 -1.24 -6.51
C GLY A 19 -9.79 -2.07 -6.41
N THR A 20 -9.95 -3.33 -6.00
CA THR A 20 -8.86 -4.30 -5.88
C THR A 20 -9.22 -5.65 -6.48
N GLY A 21 -8.21 -6.39 -6.88
CA GLY A 21 -8.35 -7.78 -7.27
C GLY A 21 -7.08 -8.58 -6.97
N ALA A 22 -7.26 -9.84 -6.60
CA ALA A 22 -6.18 -10.75 -6.26
C ALA A 22 -6.47 -12.19 -6.74
N LEU A 23 -5.40 -12.86 -7.16
CA LEU A 23 -5.38 -14.24 -7.60
C LEU A 23 -4.18 -14.95 -6.97
N THR A 24 -4.41 -16.12 -6.41
CA THR A 24 -3.35 -17.03 -5.96
C THR A 24 -3.46 -18.33 -6.75
N LEU A 25 -2.36 -18.77 -7.33
CA LEU A 25 -2.23 -19.96 -8.14
C LEU A 25 -1.29 -20.94 -7.46
N PRO A 26 -1.73 -22.17 -7.13
CA PRO A 26 -0.80 -23.21 -6.70
C PRO A 26 0.05 -23.63 -7.91
N VAL A 27 1.38 -23.53 -7.78
CA VAL A 27 2.33 -23.85 -8.86
C VAL A 27 2.96 -25.22 -8.66
N ALA A 28 3.20 -25.60 -7.40
CA ALA A 28 3.70 -26.93 -7.04
C ALA A 28 3.26 -27.29 -5.61
N GLN A 29 3.64 -28.49 -5.13
CA GLN A 29 3.45 -28.84 -3.72
C GLN A 29 4.16 -27.82 -2.84
N ASN A 30 3.41 -27.18 -1.95
CA ASN A 30 3.89 -26.13 -1.04
C ASN A 30 4.51 -24.91 -1.74
N LEU A 31 4.11 -24.59 -2.98
CA LEU A 31 4.51 -23.38 -3.68
C LEU A 31 3.30 -22.72 -4.35
N ASP A 32 3.09 -21.44 -4.06
CA ASP A 32 2.04 -20.63 -4.66
C ASP A 32 2.56 -19.31 -5.23
N LEU A 33 1.94 -18.86 -6.32
CA LEU A 33 2.14 -17.57 -6.96
C LEU A 33 0.93 -16.69 -6.69
N SER A 34 1.12 -15.49 -6.15
CA SER A 34 0.05 -14.50 -5.99
C SER A 34 0.26 -13.30 -6.89
N LEU A 35 -0.82 -12.81 -7.48
CA LEU A 35 -0.90 -11.56 -8.23
C LEU A 35 -2.01 -10.72 -7.60
N ALA A 36 -1.75 -9.45 -7.36
CA ALA A 36 -2.75 -8.49 -6.92
C ALA A 36 -2.61 -7.19 -7.71
N PHE A 37 -3.72 -6.50 -7.88
CA PHE A 37 -3.80 -5.20 -8.52
C PHE A 37 -4.79 -4.31 -7.78
N GLN A 38 -4.55 -3.01 -7.89
CA GLN A 38 -5.45 -2.00 -7.37
C GLN A 38 -5.49 -0.77 -8.26
N ALA A 39 -6.63 -0.11 -8.24
CA ALA A 39 -6.81 1.17 -8.89
C ALA A 39 -7.73 2.05 -8.05
N LEU A 40 -7.40 3.33 -8.01
CA LEU A 40 -8.15 4.34 -7.28
C LEU A 40 -8.30 5.56 -8.17
N HIS A 41 -9.46 6.20 -8.12
CA HIS A 41 -9.65 7.53 -8.68
C HIS A 41 -10.39 8.41 -7.67
N GLU A 42 -9.86 9.60 -7.44
CA GLU A 42 -10.37 10.60 -6.51
C GLU A 42 -10.64 11.92 -7.23
N TRP A 43 -11.75 12.59 -6.93
CA TRP A 43 -12.12 13.88 -7.52
C TRP A 43 -12.82 14.79 -6.51
N SER A 44 -12.87 16.09 -6.81
CA SER A 44 -13.52 17.08 -5.92
C SER A 44 -14.96 16.74 -5.58
N SER A 45 -15.32 16.86 -4.30
CA SER A 45 -16.71 16.93 -3.86
C SER A 45 -17.34 18.29 -4.18
N ALA A 46 -18.67 18.35 -4.27
CA ALA A 46 -19.38 19.63 -4.29
C ALA A 46 -19.08 20.41 -3.00
N GLY A 47 -18.75 21.70 -3.12
CA GLY A 47 -18.38 22.54 -1.98
C GLY A 47 -16.98 22.24 -1.41
N ASN A 48 -16.05 21.73 -2.23
CA ASN A 48 -14.66 21.45 -1.84
C ASN A 48 -13.99 22.64 -1.13
N LEU A 49 -13.64 22.43 0.14
CA LEU A 49 -13.00 23.37 1.06
C LEU A 49 -11.48 23.52 0.84
N ILE A 50 -10.87 22.63 0.04
CA ILE A 50 -9.44 22.71 -0.31
C ILE A 50 -9.18 23.86 -1.31
N HIS A 51 -10.23 24.46 -1.87
CA HIS A 51 -10.18 25.58 -2.83
C HIS A 51 -9.31 25.33 -4.07
N THR A 52 -8.90 24.09 -4.29
CA THR A 52 -8.13 23.61 -5.44
C THR A 52 -8.81 22.36 -5.96
N ARG A 53 -8.78 22.13 -7.28
CA ARG A 53 -9.34 20.92 -7.88
C ARG A 53 -8.61 19.68 -7.35
N VAL A 54 -9.34 18.73 -6.77
CA VAL A 54 -8.85 17.40 -6.41
C VAL A 54 -9.07 16.48 -7.61
N SER A 55 -8.03 15.73 -7.99
CA SER A 55 -8.06 14.78 -9.10
C SER A 55 -6.85 13.85 -8.98
N GLY A 56 -6.96 12.84 -8.13
CA GLY A 56 -5.91 11.84 -7.92
C GLY A 56 -6.23 10.52 -8.60
N THR A 57 -5.20 9.80 -9.03
CA THR A 57 -5.35 8.45 -9.54
C THR A 57 -4.21 7.60 -9.01
N VAL A 58 -4.49 6.38 -8.60
CA VAL A 58 -3.46 5.41 -8.20
C VAL A 58 -3.62 4.15 -9.03
N TYR A 59 -2.49 3.60 -9.44
CA TYR A 59 -2.38 2.23 -9.91
C TYR A 59 -1.38 1.48 -9.06
N GLY A 60 -1.71 0.25 -8.70
CA GLY A 60 -0.81 -0.61 -7.95
C GLY A 60 -0.86 -2.05 -8.41
N ALA A 61 0.26 -2.74 -8.27
CA ALA A 61 0.39 -4.16 -8.54
C ALA A 61 1.31 -4.82 -7.53
N SER A 62 1.04 -6.08 -7.23
CA SER A 62 1.88 -6.90 -6.35
C SER A 62 2.02 -8.32 -6.89
N LEU A 63 3.24 -8.82 -6.85
CA LEU A 63 3.63 -10.18 -7.18
C LEU A 63 4.15 -10.84 -5.91
N GLY A 64 3.73 -12.08 -5.63
CA GLY A 64 4.24 -12.80 -4.49
C GLY A 64 4.45 -14.28 -4.74
N PHE A 65 5.41 -14.85 -4.02
CA PHE A 65 5.74 -16.26 -4.03
C PHE A 65 5.67 -16.78 -2.60
N GLY A 66 4.78 -17.76 -2.36
CA GLY A 66 4.61 -18.40 -1.06
C GLY A 66 5.17 -19.80 -1.05
N SER A 67 5.86 -20.19 0.03
CA SER A 67 6.26 -21.58 0.24
C SER A 67 6.30 -21.97 1.71
N SER A 68 5.55 -23.02 2.09
CA SER A 68 5.52 -23.61 3.44
C SER A 68 5.41 -22.57 4.57
N GLY A 69 4.55 -21.56 4.41
CA GLY A 69 4.34 -20.48 5.38
C GLY A 69 5.27 -19.27 5.24
N ASN A 70 6.29 -19.36 4.38
CA ASN A 70 7.14 -18.23 4.01
C ASN A 70 6.54 -17.49 2.81
N ARG A 71 6.88 -16.21 2.65
CA ARG A 71 6.41 -15.42 1.53
C ARG A 71 7.43 -14.37 1.12
N LEU A 72 7.61 -14.21 -0.18
CA LEU A 72 8.32 -13.09 -0.80
C LEU A 72 7.30 -12.29 -1.62
N THR A 73 7.32 -10.96 -1.52
CA THR A 73 6.40 -10.08 -2.25
C THR A 73 7.17 -8.91 -2.85
N LEU A 74 6.88 -8.57 -4.10
CA LEU A 74 7.32 -7.36 -4.77
C LEU A 74 6.09 -6.56 -5.16
N SER A 75 5.99 -5.35 -4.65
CA SER A 75 4.86 -4.44 -4.86
C SER A 75 5.34 -3.15 -5.53
N TYR A 76 4.46 -2.54 -6.30
CA TYR A 76 4.68 -1.25 -6.94
C TYR A 76 3.38 -0.45 -6.94
N ASP A 77 3.49 0.84 -6.63
CA ASP A 77 2.40 1.80 -6.74
C ASP A 77 2.85 3.03 -7.51
N GLN A 78 1.91 3.65 -8.22
CA GLN A 78 2.12 4.88 -8.97
C GLN A 78 0.93 5.81 -8.80
N ILE A 79 1.26 7.07 -8.48
CA ILE A 79 0.37 8.22 -8.50
C ILE A 79 0.85 9.16 -9.61
N PRO A 80 0.19 9.19 -10.78
CA PRO A 80 0.62 10.05 -11.89
C PRO A 80 0.62 11.53 -11.50
N VAL A 81 1.75 12.19 -11.74
CA VAL A 81 1.93 13.60 -11.41
C VAL A 81 1.09 14.48 -12.35
N ASN A 82 0.24 15.32 -11.76
CA ASN A 82 -0.55 16.33 -12.46
C ASN A 82 -0.44 17.68 -11.73
N PRO A 83 0.48 18.59 -12.14
CA PRO A 83 0.73 19.85 -11.44
C PRO A 83 -0.46 20.82 -11.40
N ALA A 84 -1.50 20.61 -12.21
CA ALA A 84 -2.66 21.50 -12.29
C ALA A 84 -3.73 21.24 -11.23
N VAL A 85 -3.52 20.24 -10.36
CA VAL A 85 -4.48 19.82 -9.33
C VAL A 85 -3.82 19.72 -7.96
N PHE A 86 -4.63 19.50 -6.93
CA PHE A 86 -4.19 19.39 -5.54
C PHE A 86 -2.94 18.51 -5.41
N HIS A 87 -1.90 19.05 -4.79
CA HIS A 87 -0.63 18.37 -4.49
C HIS A 87 -0.05 17.57 -5.68
N ALA A 88 -0.20 18.11 -6.89
CA ALA A 88 0.25 17.47 -8.12
C ALA A 88 -0.39 16.08 -8.39
N GLY A 89 -1.64 15.87 -7.99
CA GLY A 89 -2.38 14.61 -8.20
C GLY A 89 -2.38 13.65 -7.01
N ASP A 90 -1.87 14.10 -5.87
CA ASP A 90 -1.83 13.32 -4.64
C ASP A 90 -3.25 13.09 -4.07
N LEU A 91 -3.37 12.13 -3.15
CA LEU A 91 -4.63 11.74 -2.56
C LEU A 91 -4.98 12.55 -1.32
N VAL A 92 -6.25 12.93 -1.19
CA VAL A 92 -6.79 13.50 0.04
C VAL A 92 -7.18 12.35 0.97
N SER A 93 -6.25 11.92 1.81
CA SER A 93 -6.51 10.86 2.80
C SER A 93 -6.69 11.43 4.22
N PRO A 94 -7.91 11.45 4.78
CA PRO A 94 -8.13 11.87 6.17
C PRO A 94 -7.61 10.86 7.21
N TYR A 95 -7.10 9.70 6.78
CA TYR A 95 -6.69 8.59 7.67
C TYR A 95 -5.17 8.43 7.81
N SER A 96 -4.39 9.03 6.91
CA SER A 96 -2.93 8.88 6.81
C SER A 96 -2.10 9.82 7.71
N ALA A 97 -2.75 10.66 8.52
CA ALA A 97 -2.05 11.64 9.35
C ALA A 97 -1.35 10.96 10.56
N GLY A 98 -0.06 10.65 10.43
CA GLY A 98 0.81 10.20 11.52
C GLY A 98 0.86 8.68 11.74
N TYR A 99 0.11 7.90 10.96
CA TYR A 99 0.21 6.44 10.87
C TYR A 99 -0.31 6.02 9.50
N ALA A 100 0.51 5.30 8.73
CA ALA A 100 0.18 5.00 7.35
C ALA A 100 -0.89 3.90 7.29
N THR A 101 -2.15 4.32 7.11
CA THR A 101 -3.29 3.43 6.87
C THR A 101 -3.83 3.58 5.45
N ASP A 102 -3.05 4.17 4.55
CA ASP A 102 -3.44 4.28 3.16
C ASP A 102 -3.48 2.88 2.51
N PRO A 103 -4.32 2.70 1.48
CA PRO A 103 -4.56 1.38 0.92
C PRO A 103 -3.45 0.94 -0.06
N LEU A 104 -2.27 1.56 -0.06
CA LEU A 104 -1.23 1.27 -1.03
C LEU A 104 -0.48 -0.04 -0.72
N PHE A 105 -0.06 -0.78 -1.75
CA PHE A 105 0.71 -2.01 -1.54
C PHE A 105 2.13 -1.73 -1.04
N THR A 106 2.60 -0.50 -1.22
CA THR A 106 3.92 -0.02 -0.86
C THR A 106 3.95 0.77 0.44
N THR A 107 2.80 0.99 1.09
CA THR A 107 2.70 1.67 2.39
C THR A 107 3.70 1.10 3.40
N SER A 108 4.53 1.97 3.98
CA SER A 108 5.45 1.63 5.08
C SER A 108 4.96 2.19 6.41
N MET A 109 5.61 1.81 7.50
CA MET A 109 5.11 2.09 8.85
C MET A 109 5.07 3.59 9.16
N ILE A 110 6.02 4.37 8.64
CA ILE A 110 6.21 5.77 8.99
C ILE A 110 5.51 6.71 7.99
N ALA A 111 5.75 6.54 6.68
CA ALA A 111 5.13 7.36 5.64
C ALA A 111 5.15 6.66 4.28
N GLY A 112 3.99 6.57 3.62
CA GLY A 112 3.83 6.09 2.25
C GLY A 112 3.80 7.23 1.22
N LEU A 113 3.32 6.93 0.01
CA LEU A 113 3.16 7.95 -1.04
C LEU A 113 2.12 9.01 -0.67
N VAL A 114 1.07 8.62 0.05
CA VAL A 114 -0.05 9.49 0.43
C VAL A 114 0.37 10.59 1.41
N GLU A 115 1.35 10.33 2.27
CA GLU A 115 1.91 11.34 3.18
C GLU A 115 3.03 12.16 2.54
N LYS A 116 3.66 11.64 1.47
CA LYS A 116 4.78 12.28 0.79
C LYS A 116 4.29 13.16 -0.35
N ALA A 117 3.99 12.56 -1.51
CA ALA A 117 3.53 13.26 -2.70
C ALA A 117 3.23 12.23 -3.81
N SER A 118 2.61 12.72 -4.90
CA SER A 118 2.56 12.02 -6.18
C SER A 118 3.92 11.48 -6.62
N GLY A 119 3.94 10.32 -7.24
CA GLY A 119 5.18 9.65 -7.60
C GLY A 119 5.02 8.17 -7.82
N GLN A 120 6.09 7.44 -7.51
CA GLN A 120 6.18 6.00 -7.66
C GLN A 120 6.78 5.41 -6.39
N ALA A 121 6.38 4.20 -6.05
CA ALA A 121 6.99 3.45 -4.97
C ALA A 121 7.14 1.98 -5.36
N ALA A 122 8.19 1.35 -4.84
CA ALA A 122 8.40 -0.09 -4.94
C ALA A 122 8.72 -0.64 -3.56
N LYS A 123 8.16 -1.80 -3.21
CA LYS A 123 8.40 -2.47 -1.93
C LYS A 123 8.71 -3.94 -2.12
N LEU A 124 9.82 -4.38 -1.54
CA LEU A 124 10.17 -5.79 -1.41
C LEU A 124 9.88 -6.23 0.03
N GLY A 125 9.11 -7.29 0.20
CA GLY A 125 8.78 -7.85 1.50
C GLY A 125 9.12 -9.33 1.57
N TRP A 126 9.66 -9.78 2.69
CA TRP A 126 9.98 -11.17 2.95
C TRP A 126 9.52 -11.56 4.35
N SER A 127 8.68 -12.59 4.44
CA SER A 127 8.26 -13.18 5.71
C SER A 127 8.75 -14.63 5.81
N TYR A 128 9.38 -14.96 6.93
CA TYR A 128 9.93 -16.29 7.20
C TYR A 128 9.50 -16.80 8.56
N PHE A 129 9.01 -18.04 8.61
CA PHE A 129 8.63 -18.72 9.84
C PHE A 129 9.66 -19.78 10.22
N VAL A 130 10.14 -19.70 11.47
CA VAL A 130 11.03 -20.70 12.08
C VAL A 130 10.24 -21.51 13.10
N GLY A 131 10.02 -22.80 12.79
CA GLY A 131 9.49 -23.78 13.75
C GLY A 131 8.18 -23.38 14.43
N HIS A 132 7.31 -22.63 13.74
CA HIS A 132 6.01 -22.13 14.23
C HIS A 132 6.07 -21.28 15.52
N THR A 133 7.26 -20.84 15.93
CA THR A 133 7.47 -20.08 17.17
C THR A 133 8.03 -18.71 16.91
N LEU A 134 8.83 -18.53 15.87
CA LEU A 134 9.36 -17.24 15.48
C LEU A 134 8.93 -16.89 14.06
N ARG A 135 8.53 -15.64 13.85
CA ARG A 135 8.26 -15.05 12.55
C ARG A 135 9.14 -13.83 12.38
N PHE A 136 9.84 -13.78 11.26
CA PHE A 136 10.59 -12.63 10.80
C PHE A 136 9.87 -12.02 9.61
N ILE A 137 9.73 -10.70 9.60
CA ILE A 137 9.28 -9.95 8.42
C ILE A 137 10.31 -8.86 8.19
N LEU A 138 10.88 -8.83 6.99
CA LEU A 138 11.78 -7.79 6.52
C LEU A 138 11.13 -7.13 5.31
N SER A 139 11.12 -5.80 5.25
CA SER A 139 10.77 -5.11 4.02
C SER A 139 11.64 -3.91 3.74
N GLU A 140 11.83 -3.63 2.45
CA GLU A 140 12.50 -2.45 1.93
C GLU A 140 11.55 -1.76 0.96
N ALA A 141 11.24 -0.48 1.21
CA ALA A 141 10.44 0.35 0.32
C ALA A 141 11.30 1.50 -0.21
N SER A 142 11.18 1.78 -1.50
CA SER A 142 11.79 2.93 -2.18
C SER A 142 10.69 3.81 -2.74
N TYR A 143 10.83 5.12 -2.55
CA TYR A 143 9.86 6.14 -2.95
C TYR A 143 10.55 7.16 -3.85
N TRP A 144 9.97 7.39 -5.03
CA TRP A 144 10.39 8.40 -5.99
C TRP A 144 9.27 9.41 -6.18
N THR A 145 9.38 10.56 -5.53
CA THR A 145 8.27 11.52 -5.41
C THR A 145 8.56 12.83 -6.13
N ALA A 146 7.51 13.47 -6.64
CA ALA A 146 7.60 14.78 -7.27
C ALA A 146 6.32 15.59 -7.00
N PRO A 147 6.39 16.94 -6.91
CA PRO A 147 7.57 17.78 -7.11
C PRO A 147 8.28 18.21 -5.81
N ALA A 148 7.74 17.90 -4.63
CA ALA A 148 8.12 18.59 -3.38
C ALA A 148 9.07 17.82 -2.46
N PHE A 149 9.10 16.48 -2.52
CA PHE A 149 9.88 15.65 -1.60
C PHE A 149 10.99 14.89 -2.30
N PRO A 150 12.17 14.76 -1.66
CA PRO A 150 13.26 13.95 -2.18
C PRO A 150 12.92 12.46 -2.15
N ASP A 151 13.59 11.70 -2.99
CA ASP A 151 13.51 10.24 -2.99
C ASP A 151 13.95 9.69 -1.62
N THR A 152 13.22 8.70 -1.12
CA THR A 152 13.47 8.11 0.20
C THR A 152 13.38 6.59 0.15
N HIS A 153 13.97 5.96 1.16
CA HIS A 153 13.88 4.52 1.39
C HIS A 153 13.52 4.24 2.84
N GLU A 154 12.83 3.13 3.09
CA GLU A 154 12.42 2.69 4.42
C GLU A 154 12.63 1.18 4.55
N THR A 155 13.42 0.79 5.56
CA THR A 155 13.68 -0.61 5.91
C THR A 155 12.97 -0.94 7.22
N ASP A 156 12.11 -1.95 7.20
CA ASP A 156 11.35 -2.42 8.36
C ASP A 156 11.76 -3.85 8.72
N LEU A 157 11.96 -4.13 10.01
CA LEU A 157 12.23 -5.47 10.54
C LEU A 157 11.30 -5.77 11.72
N ASP A 158 10.39 -6.72 11.52
CA ASP A 158 9.55 -7.26 12.58
C ASP A 158 10.03 -8.65 13.00
N VAL A 159 10.13 -8.83 14.31
CA VAL A 159 10.35 -10.14 14.93
C VAL A 159 9.20 -10.44 15.87
N THR A 160 8.41 -11.45 15.54
CA THR A 160 7.30 -11.91 16.37
C THR A 160 7.65 -13.25 17.01
N TRP A 161 7.57 -13.34 18.33
CA TRP A 161 7.72 -14.59 19.08
C TRP A 161 6.37 -15.06 19.62
N TYR A 162 5.95 -16.25 19.18
CA TYR A 162 4.77 -16.94 19.67
C TYR A 162 5.15 -17.85 20.84
N VAL A 163 4.90 -17.36 22.07
CA VAL A 163 5.26 -18.07 23.30
C VAL A 163 4.39 -19.34 23.45
N PRO A 164 5.00 -20.53 23.51
CA PRO A 164 4.25 -21.77 23.76
C PRO A 164 3.93 -21.94 25.25
N GLY A 165 2.85 -22.66 25.58
CA GLY A 165 2.52 -23.06 26.95
C GLY A 165 1.50 -22.16 27.67
N ARG A 166 1.60 -22.06 29.00
CA ARG A 166 0.62 -21.38 29.89
C ARG A 166 0.51 -19.86 29.70
N LEU A 167 1.40 -19.27 28.90
CA LEU A 167 1.39 -17.85 28.53
C LEU A 167 0.85 -17.60 27.11
N ARG A 168 0.19 -18.59 26.49
CA ARG A 168 -0.53 -18.39 25.22
C ARG A 168 -1.68 -17.39 25.42
N GLY A 169 -1.57 -16.25 24.74
CA GLY A 169 -2.66 -15.30 24.45
C GLY A 169 -2.86 -15.22 22.95
#